data_AF-A3NUY0-F1
#
_entry.id   AF-A3NUY0-F1
#
_cell.length_a   1.000
_cell.length_b   1.000
_cell.length_c   1.000
_cell.angle_alpha   90.00
_cell.angle_beta   90.00
_cell.angle_gamma   90.00
#
_symmetry.space_group_name_H-M   'P 1'
#
loop_
_entity.id
_entity.type
_entity.pdbx_description
1 polymer ?
#
loop_
_entity_poly.entity_id
_entity_poly.type
_entity_poly.pdbx_seq_one_letter_code
_entity_poly.pdbx_strand_id
1 'polypeptide(L)'
;MAIRSEHTTRRRASRAVAACAALAALAGCMSGHPPYGMPDASTIGYDARTGLARAPDCAALEQRSQMIDAGRARPGVSFGCATYGNLAAMLARPADLVAPLPYAGADAALGASAVRRYDEGRATPLNPTSTTTSVTH
;
A
#
# COMPACT_ATOMS: atom_id res chain seq x y z
N MET A 1 25.40 33.88 -38.18
CA MET A 1 24.04 33.30 -38.14
C MET A 1 23.89 32.11 -37.18
N ALA A 2 24.96 31.45 -36.71
CA ALA A 2 24.90 30.28 -35.81
C ALA A 2 24.54 30.58 -34.33
N ILE A 3 24.98 31.71 -33.78
CA ILE A 3 24.87 32.05 -32.35
C ILE A 3 23.39 32.22 -31.89
N ARG A 4 22.50 32.62 -32.81
CA ARG A 4 21.07 32.83 -32.50
C ARG A 4 20.31 31.51 -32.32
N SER A 5 20.78 30.42 -32.96
CA SER A 5 20.15 29.09 -32.91
C SER A 5 20.34 28.43 -31.55
N GLU A 6 21.56 28.49 -31.01
CA GLU A 6 21.92 27.85 -29.73
C GLU A 6 21.16 28.45 -28.53
N HIS A 7 20.94 29.77 -28.54
CA HIS A 7 20.16 30.45 -27.50
C HIS A 7 18.68 30.07 -27.51
N THR A 8 18.07 29.86 -28.68
CA THR A 8 16.68 29.38 -28.77
C THR A 8 16.52 27.95 -28.29
N THR A 9 17.47 27.07 -28.58
CA THR A 9 17.45 25.66 -28.15
C THR A 9 17.61 25.53 -26.64
N ARG A 10 18.56 26.26 -26.05
CA ARG A 10 18.76 26.30 -24.58
C ARG A 10 17.55 26.87 -23.83
N ARG A 11 16.89 27.90 -24.37
CA ARG A 11 15.67 28.48 -23.78
C ARG A 11 14.45 27.56 -23.86
N ARG A 12 14.35 26.73 -24.91
CA ARG A 12 13.27 25.73 -25.03
C ARG A 12 13.49 24.55 -24.08
N ALA A 13 14.71 24.05 -23.97
CA ALA A 13 15.07 22.97 -23.05
C ALA A 13 14.85 23.37 -21.58
N SER A 14 15.25 24.58 -21.18
CA SER A 14 15.05 25.07 -19.81
C SER A 14 13.58 25.30 -19.45
N ARG A 15 12.75 25.75 -20.40
CA ARG A 15 11.29 25.84 -20.21
C ARG A 15 10.64 24.47 -20.07
N ALA A 16 11.07 23.49 -20.86
CA ALA A 16 10.56 22.12 -20.77
C ALA A 16 10.91 21.48 -19.42
N VAL A 17 12.15 21.64 -18.94
CA VAL A 17 12.57 21.14 -17.62
C VAL A 17 11.79 21.82 -16.49
N ALA A 18 11.61 23.14 -16.54
CA ALA A 18 10.81 23.86 -15.54
C ALA A 18 9.33 23.41 -15.53
N ALA A 19 8.74 23.18 -16.71
CA ALA A 19 7.37 22.68 -16.82
C ALA A 19 7.23 21.26 -16.25
N CYS A 20 8.16 20.34 -16.56
CA CYS A 20 8.16 18.99 -16.00
C CYS A 20 8.34 19.00 -14.47
N ALA A 21 9.22 19.86 -13.95
CA ALA A 21 9.42 19.99 -12.50
C ALA A 21 8.15 20.51 -11.79
N ALA A 22 7.45 21.49 -12.39
CA ALA A 22 6.18 21.99 -11.85
C ALA A 22 5.07 20.93 -11.86
N LEU A 23 4.97 20.15 -12.94
CA LEU A 23 3.99 19.05 -13.04
C LEU A 23 4.29 17.91 -12.03
N ALA A 24 5.56 17.57 -11.84
CA ALA A 24 5.97 16.57 -10.85
C ALA A 24 5.68 17.03 -9.40
N ALA A 25 5.89 18.31 -9.10
CA ALA A 25 5.56 18.88 -7.78
C ALA A 25 4.05 18.89 -7.51
N LEU A 26 3.22 19.19 -8.51
CA LEU A 26 1.76 19.18 -8.38
C LEU A 26 1.19 17.75 -8.24
N ALA A 27 1.80 16.76 -8.90
CA ALA A 27 1.40 15.36 -8.80
C ALA A 27 1.68 14.76 -7.40
N GLY A 28 2.72 15.22 -6.70
CA GLY A 28 3.09 14.73 -5.38
C GLY A 28 2.09 15.06 -4.27
N CYS A 29 1.26 16.10 -4.42
CA CYS A 29 0.36 16.57 -3.36
C CYS A 29 -0.89 15.71 -3.15
N MET A 30 -1.23 14.80 -4.08
CA MET A 30 -2.47 14.01 -4.04
C MET A 30 -2.25 12.51 -3.78
N SER A 31 -1.00 12.07 -3.56
CA SER A 31 -0.66 10.65 -3.37
C SER A 31 -0.15 10.30 -1.97
N GLY A 32 -0.31 11.21 -1.00
CA GLY A 32 0.05 10.96 0.40
C GLY A 32 -0.69 9.72 0.92
N HIS A 33 0.08 8.72 1.36
CA HIS A 33 -0.42 7.59 2.14
C HIS A 33 -0.08 7.84 3.61
N PRO A 34 -1.05 7.68 4.53
CA PRO A 34 -2.46 7.36 4.30
C PRO A 34 -3.29 8.55 3.74
N PRO A 35 -4.48 8.28 3.17
CA PRO A 35 -5.43 9.33 2.80
C PRO A 35 -5.71 10.26 3.98
N TYR A 36 -5.97 11.54 3.71
CA TYR A 36 -6.30 12.51 4.75
C TYR A 36 -7.46 12.01 5.64
N GLY A 37 -7.21 11.95 6.95
CA GLY A 37 -8.18 11.50 7.95
C GLY A 37 -8.16 9.99 8.25
N MET A 38 -7.34 9.19 7.56
CA MET A 38 -7.10 7.79 7.90
C MET A 38 -5.80 7.65 8.70
N PRO A 39 -5.78 6.83 9.77
CA PRO A 39 -4.54 6.51 10.46
C PRO A 39 -3.60 5.67 9.59
N ASP A 40 -2.30 5.73 9.83
CA ASP A 40 -1.37 4.80 9.19
C ASP A 40 -1.35 3.43 9.91
N ALA A 41 -0.56 2.49 9.37
CA ALA A 41 -0.47 1.12 9.87
C ALA A 41 0.11 1.01 11.30
N SER A 42 0.75 2.06 11.83
CA SER A 42 1.24 2.12 13.22
C SER A 42 0.14 2.03 14.28
N THR A 43 -1.13 2.17 13.88
CA THR A 43 -2.28 1.98 14.77
C THR A 43 -2.60 0.52 15.06
N ILE A 44 -1.98 -0.43 14.34
CA ILE A 44 -2.04 -1.85 14.69
C ILE A 44 -1.11 -2.08 15.89
N GLY A 45 -1.69 -2.44 17.02
CA GLY A 45 -0.97 -2.69 18.26
C GLY A 45 -0.63 -4.17 18.47
N TYR A 46 0.16 -4.44 19.51
CA TYR A 46 0.47 -5.79 19.99
C TYR A 46 -0.14 -5.99 21.38
N ASP A 47 -0.92 -7.06 21.56
CA ASP A 47 -1.41 -7.48 22.86
C ASP A 47 -0.49 -8.55 23.45
N ALA A 48 0.32 -8.17 24.44
CA ALA A 48 1.26 -9.07 25.10
C ALA A 48 0.60 -10.21 25.89
N ARG A 49 -0.69 -10.11 26.26
CA ARG A 49 -1.39 -11.17 26.99
C ARG A 49 -1.81 -12.31 26.06
N THR A 50 -2.28 -11.96 24.86
CA THR A 50 -2.74 -12.94 23.86
C THR A 50 -1.66 -13.29 22.85
N GLY A 51 -0.61 -12.47 22.72
CA GLY A 51 0.43 -12.61 21.72
C GLY A 51 -0.01 -12.21 20.30
N LEU A 52 -1.18 -11.59 20.15
CA LEU A 52 -1.79 -11.27 18.85
C LEU A 52 -1.64 -9.79 18.51
N ALA A 53 -1.70 -9.50 17.21
CA ALA A 53 -1.84 -8.13 16.74
C ALA A 53 -3.30 -7.68 16.86
N ARG A 54 -3.50 -6.43 17.25
CA ARG A 54 -4.82 -5.83 17.49
C ARG A 54 -5.01 -4.62 16.60
N ALA A 55 -6.02 -4.68 15.73
CA ALA A 55 -6.47 -3.53 14.95
C ALA A 55 -6.95 -2.36 15.86
N PRO A 56 -6.95 -1.11 15.36
CA PRO A 56 -7.55 0.01 16.08
C PRO A 56 -9.04 -0.22 16.36
N ASP A 57 -9.57 0.52 17.33
CA ASP A 57 -11.01 0.52 17.60
C ASP A 57 -11.77 1.05 16.38
N CYS A 58 -12.69 0.25 15.83
CA CYS A 58 -13.48 0.62 14.66
C CYS A 58 -14.44 1.78 14.90
N ALA A 59 -14.82 2.05 16.16
CA ALA A 59 -15.58 3.24 16.50
C ALA A 59 -14.76 4.52 16.29
N ALA A 60 -13.44 4.47 16.49
CA ALA A 60 -12.55 5.60 16.24
C ALA A 60 -12.35 5.91 14.75
N LEU A 61 -12.72 4.97 13.87
CA LEU A 61 -12.66 5.13 12.42
C LEU A 61 -14.01 5.53 11.79
N GLU A 62 -15.06 5.70 12.60
CA GLU A 62 -16.39 6.03 12.10
C GLU A 62 -16.40 7.42 11.46
N GLN A 63 -16.88 7.47 10.23
CA GLN A 63 -17.15 8.71 9.53
C GLN A 63 -18.65 8.85 9.35
N ARG A 64 -19.20 9.93 9.93
CA ARG A 64 -20.61 10.26 9.80
C ARG A 64 -20.97 10.48 8.33
N SER A 65 -22.07 9.85 7.91
CA SER A 65 -22.66 10.14 6.61
C SER A 65 -23.28 11.54 6.62
N GLN A 66 -22.91 12.35 5.63
CA GLN A 66 -23.57 13.63 5.34
C GLN A 66 -24.85 13.45 4.50
N MET A 67 -25.14 12.23 4.08
CA MET A 67 -26.33 11.90 3.28
C MET A 67 -27.57 11.70 4.16
N ILE A 68 -28.66 12.36 3.78
CA ILE A 68 -29.98 12.22 4.38
C ILE A 68 -30.91 11.62 3.31
N ASP A 69 -31.58 10.53 3.67
CA ASP A 69 -32.49 9.77 2.80
C ASP A 69 -33.90 9.78 3.41
N ALA A 70 -34.86 10.37 2.70
CA ALA A 70 -36.24 10.57 3.17
C ALA A 70 -36.35 11.15 4.60
N GLY A 71 -35.48 12.12 4.94
CA GLY A 71 -35.45 12.76 6.26
C GLY A 71 -34.74 11.97 7.35
N ARG A 72 -34.16 10.79 7.06
CA ARG A 72 -33.33 10.02 8.00
C ARG A 72 -31.86 10.09 7.59
N ALA A 73 -30.99 10.37 8.56
CA ALA A 73 -29.54 10.28 8.35
C ALA A 73 -29.16 8.82 8.05
N ARG A 74 -28.32 8.61 7.04
CA ARG A 74 -27.76 7.29 6.77
C ARG A 74 -26.76 6.91 7.88
N PRO A 75 -26.59 5.61 8.21
CA PRO A 75 -25.51 5.17 9.08
C PRO A 75 -24.17 5.65 8.54
N GLY A 76 -23.27 6.06 9.43
CA GLY A 76 -21.88 6.30 9.03
C GLY A 76 -21.13 4.99 8.83
N VAL A 77 -19.87 5.13 8.43
CA VAL A 77 -19.05 4.01 7.96
C VAL A 77 -17.67 4.05 8.61
N SER A 78 -17.22 2.91 9.12
CA SER A 78 -15.89 2.75 9.72
C SER A 78 -14.87 2.40 8.64
N PHE A 79 -14.46 3.39 7.86
CA PHE A 79 -13.50 3.18 6.78
C PHE A 79 -12.21 2.54 7.30
N GLY A 80 -11.76 1.47 6.64
CA GLY A 80 -10.53 0.76 6.99
C GLY A 80 -10.64 -0.29 8.10
N CYS A 81 -11.73 -0.38 8.87
CA CYS A 81 -11.88 -1.36 9.97
C CYS A 81 -11.58 -2.81 9.52
N ALA A 82 -12.18 -3.25 8.41
CA ALA A 82 -11.91 -4.57 7.85
C ALA A 82 -10.45 -4.71 7.35
N THR A 83 -9.90 -3.64 6.77
CA THR A 83 -8.52 -3.63 6.27
C THR A 83 -7.52 -3.79 7.40
N TYR A 84 -7.62 -3.01 8.48
CA TYR A 84 -6.70 -3.15 9.62
C TYR A 84 -6.88 -4.48 10.34
N GLY A 85 -8.12 -4.99 10.44
CA GLY A 85 -8.39 -6.33 10.97
C GLY A 85 -7.67 -7.43 10.18
N ASN A 86 -7.78 -7.39 8.85
CA ASN A 86 -7.09 -8.33 7.96
C ASN A 86 -5.56 -8.18 8.07
N LEU A 87 -5.04 -6.95 8.08
CA LEU A 87 -3.61 -6.70 8.24
C LEU A 87 -3.07 -7.25 9.56
N ALA A 88 -3.78 -7.02 10.67
CA ALA A 88 -3.41 -7.56 11.97
C ALA A 88 -3.39 -9.10 11.95
N ALA A 89 -4.36 -9.74 11.30
CA ALA A 89 -4.42 -11.20 11.17
C ALA A 89 -3.32 -11.79 10.26
N MET A 90 -2.83 -11.01 9.29
CA MET A 90 -1.77 -11.44 8.36
C MET A 90 -0.35 -11.29 8.93
N LEU A 91 -0.16 -10.64 10.08
CA LEU A 91 1.16 -10.48 10.67
C LEU A 91 1.73 -11.84 11.12
N ALA A 92 2.78 -12.28 10.44
CA ALA A 92 3.45 -13.54 10.75
C ALA A 92 4.04 -13.57 12.18
N ARG A 93 4.49 -12.41 12.68
CA ARG A 93 5.07 -12.23 14.01
C ARG A 93 4.57 -10.93 14.64
N PRO A 94 3.45 -10.95 15.38
CA PRO A 94 2.89 -9.75 16.01
C PRO A 94 3.83 -9.00 16.96
N ALA A 95 4.75 -9.71 17.63
CA ALA A 95 5.72 -9.10 18.55
C ALA A 95 6.69 -8.11 17.86
N ASP A 96 6.86 -8.22 16.53
CA ASP A 96 7.74 -7.33 15.78
C ASP A 96 7.21 -5.89 15.71
N LEU A 97 5.92 -5.66 16.06
CA LEU A 97 5.34 -4.32 16.19
C LEU A 97 5.96 -3.50 17.33
N VAL A 98 6.49 -4.15 18.36
CA VAL A 98 7.10 -3.50 19.55
C VAL A 98 8.57 -3.83 19.72
N ALA A 99 9.01 -4.98 19.20
CA ALA A 99 10.39 -5.45 19.27
C ALA A 99 10.82 -6.03 17.92
N PRO A 100 11.00 -5.17 16.89
CA PRO A 100 11.37 -5.63 15.56
C PRO A 100 12.74 -6.31 15.59
N LEU A 101 12.86 -7.43 14.88
CA LEU A 101 14.17 -8.02 14.64
C LEU A 101 14.93 -7.23 13.57
N PRO A 102 16.27 -7.21 13.65
CA PRO A 102 17.09 -6.73 12.54
C PRO A 102 16.73 -7.46 11.25
N TYR A 103 16.46 -6.70 10.19
CA TYR A 103 16.21 -7.28 8.87
C TYR A 103 17.52 -7.90 8.36
N ALA A 104 17.54 -9.23 8.22
CA ALA A 104 18.71 -9.98 7.79
C ALA A 104 19.00 -9.87 6.27
N GLY A 105 18.20 -9.11 5.52
CA GLY A 105 18.25 -9.07 4.07
C GLY A 105 17.28 -10.06 3.42
N ALA A 106 17.19 -10.04 2.09
CA ALA A 106 16.42 -11.01 1.34
C ALA A 106 17.11 -12.38 1.38
N ASP A 107 16.38 -13.42 1.74
CA ASP A 107 16.89 -14.80 1.70
C ASP A 107 16.88 -15.32 0.25
N ALA A 108 18.03 -15.19 -0.41
CA ALA A 108 18.22 -15.66 -1.78
C ALA A 108 18.01 -17.17 -1.93
N ALA A 109 18.34 -17.97 -0.91
CA ALA A 109 18.16 -19.41 -0.95
C ALA A 109 16.68 -19.79 -0.86
N LEU A 110 15.91 -19.10 -0.02
CA LEU A 110 14.45 -19.24 0.04
C LEU A 110 13.82 -18.87 -1.32
N GLY A 111 14.23 -17.75 -1.91
CA GLY A 111 13.77 -17.33 -3.24
C GLY A 111 14.07 -18.37 -4.33
N ALA A 112 15.32 -18.84 -4.40
CA ALA A 112 15.72 -19.88 -5.36
C ALA A 112 14.96 -21.20 -5.15
N SER A 113 14.70 -21.58 -3.90
CA SER A 113 13.92 -22.78 -3.59
C SER A 113 12.46 -22.67 -4.03
N ALA A 114 11.87 -21.48 -3.96
CA ALA A 114 10.50 -21.24 -4.41
C ALA A 114 10.39 -21.37 -5.93
N VAL A 115 11.33 -20.81 -6.69
CA VAL A 115 11.41 -20.95 -8.15
C VAL A 115 11.58 -22.43 -8.53
N ARG A 116 12.51 -23.13 -7.89
CA ARG A 116 12.73 -24.56 -8.18
C ARG A 116 11.51 -25.44 -7.89
N ARG A 117 10.76 -25.16 -6.81
CA ARG A 117 9.48 -25.87 -6.55
C ARG A 117 8.45 -25.62 -7.64
N TYR A 118 8.42 -24.42 -8.22
CA TYR A 118 7.55 -24.12 -9.33
C TYR A 118 7.95 -24.93 -10.58
N ASP A 119 9.24 -24.91 -10.93
CA ASP A 119 9.78 -25.65 -12.09
C ASP A 119 9.59 -27.17 -11.96
N GLU A 120 9.73 -27.71 -10.75
CA GLU A 120 9.53 -29.13 -10.45
C GLU A 120 8.04 -29.53 -10.34
N GLY A 121 7.09 -28.61 -10.56
CA GLY A 121 5.66 -28.89 -10.44
C GLY A 121 5.18 -29.17 -9.01
N ARG A 122 5.93 -28.69 -8.01
CA ARG A 122 5.68 -28.87 -6.57
C ARG A 122 5.04 -27.64 -5.90
N ALA A 123 4.62 -26.66 -6.68
CA ALA A 123 3.85 -25.53 -6.17
C ALA A 123 2.44 -25.99 -5.76
N THR A 124 1.86 -25.34 -4.74
CA THR A 124 0.48 -25.58 -4.34
C THR A 124 -0.44 -25.28 -5.53
N PRO A 125 -1.29 -26.23 -5.97
CA PRO A 125 -2.20 -26.00 -7.08
C PRO A 125 -3.17 -24.86 -6.77
N LEU A 126 -3.47 -24.04 -7.78
CA LEU A 126 -4.56 -23.06 -7.67
C LEU A 126 -5.89 -23.79 -7.50
N ASN A 127 -6.80 -23.20 -6.73
CA ASN A 127 -8.14 -23.75 -6.56
C ASN A 127 -8.86 -23.75 -7.92
N PRO A 128 -9.54 -24.85 -8.33
CA PRO A 128 -10.28 -24.89 -9.59
C PRO A 128 -11.39 -23.83 -9.72
N THR A 129 -11.83 -23.22 -8.63
CA THR A 129 -12.76 -22.08 -8.64
C THR A 129 -12.07 -20.71 -8.71
N SER A 130 -10.74 -20.69 -8.79
CA SER A 130 -9.97 -19.45 -8.90
C SER A 130 -10.15 -18.82 -10.28
N THR A 131 -10.35 -17.51 -10.32
CA THR A 131 -10.47 -16.73 -11.57
C THR A 131 -9.12 -16.48 -12.26
N THR A 132 -8.02 -16.92 -11.65
CA THR A 132 -6.68 -16.85 -12.21
C THR A 132 -6.38 -18.10 -13.04
N THR A 133 -6.26 -17.95 -14.36
CA THR A 133 -5.77 -19.02 -15.23
C THR A 133 -4.27 -19.24 -15.00
N SER A 134 -3.85 -20.50 -14.89
CA SER A 134 -2.43 -20.86 -14.89
C SER A 134 -1.85 -20.50 -16.26
N VAL A 135 -0.89 -19.57 -16.31
CA VAL A 135 -0.07 -19.36 -17.50
C VAL A 135 0.94 -20.51 -17.54
N THR A 136 0.71 -21.46 -18.44
CA THR A 136 1.69 -22.51 -18.75
C THR A 136 2.82 -21.85 -19.56
N HIS A 137 4.04 -21.86 -19.03
CA HIS A 137 5.25 -21.44 -19.73
C HIS A 137 5.86 -22.60 -20.51
#